data_AF-A0A2T9UIN2-F1
#
_entry.id   AF-A0A2T9UIN2-F1
#
_cell.length_a   1.000
_cell.length_b   1.000
_cell.length_c   1.000
_cell.angle_alpha   90.00
_cell.angle_beta   90.00
_cell.angle_gamma   90.00
#
_symmetry.space_group_name_H-M   'P 1'
#
loop_
_entity.id
_entity.type
_entity.pdbx_description
1 polymer ?
#
loop_
_entity_poly.entity_id
_entity_poly.type
_entity_poly.pdbx_seq_one_letter_code
_entity_poly.pdbx_strand_id
1 'polypeptide(L)'
;FALFVPPQEYIARMTPQYASQRWDPINILWQQLAILKQLIAHSAGRLRLCLSASDIERCRADKVLAMVAHIEGAGGFDGEGRDLQVFYAAGVRSIGPFWNIANRFGSGVNGSFPGSPDTGPGLTAAGIDLIKQANALKMQMDVSHMNEKAFWDTAHH
;
A
#
# COMPACT_ATOMS: atom_id res chain seq x y z
N PHE A 1 8.99 -1.88 3.38
CA PHE A 1 8.85 -3.00 2.44
C PHE A 1 7.48 -2.88 1.82
N ALA A 2 7.43 -2.46 0.56
CA ALA A 2 6.18 -2.26 -0.15
C ALA A 2 5.61 -3.61 -0.60
N LEU A 3 4.32 -3.81 -0.32
CA LEU A 3 3.50 -4.88 -0.84
C LEU A 3 2.71 -4.25 -2.00
N PHE A 4 2.99 -4.70 -3.22
CA PHE A 4 2.55 -4.07 -4.46
C PHE A 4 2.12 -5.13 -5.47
N VAL A 5 0.98 -4.90 -6.11
CA VAL A 5 0.49 -5.70 -7.23
C VAL A 5 0.64 -4.89 -8.51
N PRO A 6 1.52 -5.30 -9.45
CA PRO A 6 1.71 -4.58 -10.70
C PRO A 6 0.42 -4.59 -11.52
N PRO A 7 0.02 -3.48 -12.16
CA PRO A 7 -1.17 -3.48 -13.00
C PRO A 7 -1.03 -4.37 -14.22
N GLN A 8 -2.17 -4.88 -14.71
CA GLN A 8 -2.20 -5.83 -15.82
C GLN A 8 -1.56 -5.25 -17.09
N GLU A 9 -1.77 -3.97 -17.37
CA GLU A 9 -1.16 -3.29 -18.52
C GLU A 9 0.37 -3.26 -18.42
N TYR A 10 0.90 -3.08 -17.21
CA TYR A 10 2.34 -3.13 -16.96
C TYR A 10 2.90 -4.53 -17.21
N ILE A 11 2.21 -5.57 -16.71
CA ILE A 11 2.57 -6.98 -16.97
C ILE A 11 2.54 -7.27 -18.47
N ALA A 12 1.49 -6.84 -19.17
CA ALA A 12 1.33 -7.07 -20.60
C ALA A 12 2.45 -6.45 -21.43
N ARG A 13 2.95 -5.28 -21.01
CA ARG A 13 4.06 -4.59 -21.68
C ARG A 13 5.43 -5.18 -21.35
N MET A 14 5.68 -5.49 -20.09
CA MET A 14 7.02 -5.87 -19.60
C MET A 14 7.28 -7.38 -19.69
N THR A 15 6.24 -8.19 -19.52
CA THR A 15 6.32 -9.65 -19.55
C THR A 15 5.10 -10.24 -20.26
N PRO A 16 5.00 -10.07 -21.60
CA PRO A 16 3.80 -10.44 -22.37
C PRO A 16 3.37 -11.89 -22.22
N GLN A 17 4.30 -12.80 -21.93
CA GLN A 17 4.02 -14.22 -21.70
C GLN A 17 3.11 -14.49 -20.48
N TYR A 18 3.01 -13.55 -19.55
CA TYR A 18 2.15 -13.65 -18.37
C TYR A 18 0.87 -12.79 -18.47
N ALA A 19 0.65 -12.11 -19.61
CA ALA A 19 -0.43 -11.13 -19.79
C ALA A 19 -1.84 -11.74 -19.72
N SER A 20 -1.99 -13.03 -20.03
CA SER A 20 -3.27 -13.74 -19.97
C SER A 20 -3.52 -14.44 -18.62
N GLN A 21 -2.52 -14.45 -17.74
CA GLN A 21 -2.62 -15.12 -16.46
C GLN A 21 -3.47 -14.28 -15.51
N ARG A 22 -4.43 -14.94 -14.85
CA ARG A 22 -5.21 -14.34 -13.77
C ARG A 22 -4.47 -14.52 -12.47
N TRP A 23 -4.28 -13.42 -11.78
CA TRP A 23 -3.65 -13.39 -10.47
C TRP A 23 -4.68 -12.92 -9.45
N ASP A 24 -4.59 -13.46 -8.23
CA ASP A 24 -5.31 -12.96 -7.09
C ASP A 24 -4.44 -11.88 -6.40
N PRO A 25 -4.83 -10.59 -6.46
CA PRO A 25 -4.06 -9.51 -5.86
C PRO A 25 -3.83 -9.72 -4.35
N ILE A 26 -4.84 -10.20 -3.62
CA ILE A 26 -4.75 -10.39 -2.17
C ILE A 26 -3.75 -11.48 -1.84
N ASN A 27 -3.76 -12.59 -2.58
CA ASN A 27 -2.78 -13.66 -2.41
C ASN A 27 -1.35 -13.17 -2.70
N ILE A 28 -1.14 -12.34 -3.73
CA ILE A 28 0.18 -11.74 -4.00
C ILE A 28 0.67 -10.91 -2.81
N LEU A 29 -0.19 -10.05 -2.24
CA LEU A 29 0.17 -9.22 -1.09
C LEU A 29 0.53 -10.07 0.13
N TRP A 30 -0.22 -11.16 0.38
CA TRP A 30 0.11 -12.11 1.44
C TRP A 30 1.45 -12.82 1.22
N GLN A 31 1.75 -13.22 -0.01
CA GLN A 31 3.04 -13.83 -0.35
C GLN A 31 4.19 -12.85 -0.14
N GLN A 32 4.04 -11.58 -0.54
CA GLN A 32 5.05 -10.55 -0.31
C GLN A 32 5.25 -10.27 1.20
N LEU A 33 4.17 -10.26 1.99
CA LEU A 33 4.26 -10.11 3.44
C LEU A 33 4.94 -11.34 4.08
N ALA A 34 4.68 -12.54 3.57
CA ALA A 34 5.36 -13.76 4.00
C ALA A 34 6.86 -13.70 3.69
N ILE A 35 7.25 -13.22 2.51
CA ILE A 35 8.67 -12.98 2.15
C ILE A 35 9.32 -12.01 3.15
N LEU A 36 8.68 -10.90 3.48
CA LEU A 36 9.19 -9.97 4.49
C LEU A 36 9.44 -10.68 5.84
N LYS A 37 8.47 -11.47 6.31
CA LYS A 37 8.58 -12.21 7.57
C LYS A 37 9.69 -13.27 7.51
N GLN A 38 9.85 -13.94 6.38
CA GLN A 38 10.94 -14.89 6.16
C GLN A 38 12.31 -14.20 6.17
N LEU A 39 12.46 -13.04 5.53
CA LEU A 39 13.69 -12.26 5.58
C LEU A 39 14.07 -11.91 7.02
N ILE A 40 13.08 -11.50 7.83
CA ILE A 40 13.28 -11.18 9.25
C ILE A 40 13.71 -12.42 10.03
N ALA A 41 13.00 -13.55 9.88
CA ALA A 41 13.31 -14.79 10.58
C ALA A 41 14.73 -15.32 10.27
N HIS A 42 15.19 -15.18 9.02
CA HIS A 42 16.51 -15.65 8.58
C HIS A 42 17.60 -14.57 8.69
N SER A 43 17.32 -13.42 9.31
CA SER A 43 18.27 -12.30 9.39
C SER A 43 19.36 -12.47 10.44
N ALA A 44 19.27 -13.49 11.31
CA ALA A 44 20.07 -13.62 12.52
C ALA A 44 19.95 -12.37 13.44
N GLY A 45 18.75 -11.83 13.56
CA GLY A 45 18.45 -10.66 14.40
C GLY A 45 18.81 -9.31 13.78
N ARG A 46 19.33 -9.26 12.54
CA ARG A 46 19.71 -8.02 11.85
C ARG A 46 18.53 -7.21 11.32
N LEU A 47 17.35 -7.82 11.22
CA LEU A 47 16.10 -7.17 10.81
C LEU A 47 15.03 -7.31 11.90
N ARG A 48 14.13 -6.33 12.01
CA ARG A 48 12.97 -6.40 12.92
C ARG A 48 11.73 -5.78 12.30
N LEU A 49 10.60 -6.50 12.34
CA LEU A 49 9.29 -5.94 11.99
C LEU A 49 8.91 -4.90 13.03
N CYS A 50 8.62 -3.68 12.58
CA CYS A 50 8.22 -2.57 13.44
C CYS A 50 6.72 -2.31 13.29
N LEU A 51 6.01 -2.37 14.41
CA LEU A 51 4.58 -2.13 14.52
C LEU A 51 4.25 -0.76 15.15
N SER A 52 5.27 -0.05 15.62
CA SER A 52 5.15 1.27 16.23
C SER A 52 6.41 2.11 16.02
N ALA A 53 6.32 3.42 16.21
CA ALA A 53 7.49 4.30 16.22
C ALA A 53 8.50 3.90 17.31
N SER A 54 8.02 3.41 18.47
CA SER A 54 8.90 2.93 19.53
C SER A 54 9.75 1.72 19.10
N ASP A 55 9.22 0.87 18.22
CA ASP A 55 9.96 -0.28 17.68
C ASP A 55 11.11 0.20 16.78
N ILE A 56 10.87 1.27 16.01
CA ILE A 56 11.87 1.89 15.15
C ILE A 56 12.99 2.51 16.00
N GLU A 57 12.65 3.25 17.06
CA GLU A 57 13.64 3.83 17.97
C GLU A 57 14.47 2.75 18.68
N ARG A 58 13.86 1.62 19.08
CA ARG A 58 14.61 0.47 19.61
C ARG A 58 15.55 -0.13 18.56
N CYS A 59 15.13 -0.25 17.30
CA CYS A 59 16.01 -0.72 16.23
C CYS A 59 17.24 0.17 16.05
N ARG A 60 17.08 1.50 16.16
CA ARG A 60 18.20 2.45 16.10
C ARG A 60 19.21 2.21 17.23
N ALA A 61 18.73 2.02 18.46
CA ALA A 61 19.58 1.73 19.62
C ALA A 61 20.30 0.38 19.46
N ASP A 62 19.59 -0.64 19.00
CA ASP A 62 20.09 -2.01 18.85
C ASP A 62 20.97 -2.21 17.60
N LYS A 63 21.09 -1.20 16.72
CA LYS A 63 21.74 -1.29 15.40
C LYS A 63 21.14 -2.40 14.52
N VAL A 64 19.81 -2.54 14.57
CA VAL A 64 19.01 -3.47 13.76
C VAL A 64 18.29 -2.67 12.67
N LEU A 65 18.15 -3.23 11.46
CA LEU A 65 17.38 -2.58 10.41
C LEU A 65 15.88 -2.69 10.72
N ALA A 66 15.23 -1.54 10.88
CA ALA A 66 13.80 -1.42 11.07
C ALA A 66 13.05 -1.72 9.76
N MET A 67 12.15 -2.70 9.80
CA MET A 67 11.31 -3.08 8.66
C MET A 67 9.86 -2.70 8.95
N VAL A 68 9.28 -1.82 8.14
CA VAL A 68 7.85 -1.47 8.18
C VAL A 68 7.17 -2.02 6.93
N ALA A 69 6.06 -2.75 7.12
CA ALA A 69 5.25 -3.25 6.02
C ALA A 69 4.26 -2.16 5.56
N HIS A 70 4.23 -1.94 4.24
CA HIS A 70 3.46 -0.89 3.59
C HIS A 70 2.66 -1.47 2.42
N ILE A 71 1.39 -1.10 2.28
CA ILE A 71 0.56 -1.43 1.10
C ILE A 71 0.71 -0.30 0.10
N GLU A 72 1.23 -0.60 -1.09
CA GLU A 72 1.34 0.33 -2.22
C GLU A 72 0.27 -0.02 -3.25
N GLY A 73 -0.83 0.74 -3.25
CA GLY A 73 -2.00 0.45 -4.08
C GLY A 73 -2.91 -0.61 -3.44
N ALA A 74 -4.03 -0.16 -2.90
CA ALA A 74 -5.01 -1.01 -2.25
C ALA A 74 -6.07 -1.59 -3.21
N GLY A 75 -5.88 -1.51 -4.53
CA GLY A 75 -6.94 -1.80 -5.51
C GLY A 75 -7.54 -3.21 -5.46
N GLY A 76 -6.84 -4.16 -4.84
CA GLY A 76 -7.35 -5.52 -4.58
C GLY A 76 -8.21 -5.66 -3.31
N PHE A 77 -8.23 -4.68 -2.42
CA PHE A 77 -8.96 -4.74 -1.16
C PHE A 77 -10.48 -4.66 -1.37
N ASP A 78 -11.22 -5.28 -0.45
CA ASP A 78 -12.65 -5.13 -0.29
C ASP A 78 -13.03 -3.66 0.05
N GLY A 79 -14.31 -3.30 -0.13
CA GLY A 79 -14.80 -1.94 0.12
C GLY A 79 -15.24 -1.74 1.57
N GLU A 80 -15.38 -2.83 2.30
CA GLU A 80 -15.94 -2.92 3.64
C GLU A 80 -14.86 -2.85 4.75
N GLY A 81 -13.58 -2.87 4.36
CA GLY A 81 -12.41 -2.76 5.24
C GLY A 81 -11.95 -4.06 5.87
N ARG A 82 -12.48 -5.22 5.47
CA ARG A 82 -12.11 -6.52 6.05
C ARG A 82 -10.64 -6.84 5.73
N ASP A 83 -10.23 -6.60 4.48
CA ASP A 83 -8.83 -6.73 4.06
C ASP A 83 -7.88 -5.81 4.84
N LEU A 84 -8.26 -4.54 5.05
CA LEU A 84 -7.47 -3.60 5.84
C LEU A 84 -7.22 -4.14 7.26
N GLN A 85 -8.27 -4.64 7.92
CA GLN A 85 -8.19 -5.17 9.28
C GLN A 85 -7.26 -6.39 9.36
N VAL A 86 -7.34 -7.34 8.41
CA VAL A 86 -6.49 -8.53 8.45
C VAL A 86 -5.02 -8.22 8.15
N PHE A 87 -4.73 -7.29 7.23
CA PHE A 87 -3.35 -6.85 6.96
C PHE A 87 -2.77 -6.06 8.13
N TYR A 88 -3.58 -5.20 8.78
CA TYR A 88 -3.17 -4.52 10.01
C TYR A 88 -2.84 -5.52 11.13
N ALA A 89 -3.71 -6.50 11.36
CA ALA A 89 -3.48 -7.57 12.34
C ALA A 89 -2.22 -8.39 12.02
N ALA A 90 -1.90 -8.56 10.73
CA ALA A 90 -0.69 -9.25 10.29
C ALA A 90 0.60 -8.42 10.38
N GLY A 91 0.52 -7.14 10.73
CA GLY A 91 1.66 -6.27 11.00
C GLY A 91 1.91 -5.14 10.01
N VAL A 92 0.99 -4.89 9.07
CA VAL A 92 1.05 -3.72 8.18
C VAL A 92 0.73 -2.45 8.98
N ARG A 93 1.51 -1.38 8.77
CA ARG A 93 1.36 -0.10 9.48
C ARG A 93 1.31 1.13 8.58
N SER A 94 1.45 0.95 7.27
CA SER A 94 1.35 2.04 6.31
C SER A 94 0.56 1.58 5.08
N ILE A 95 -0.18 2.51 4.48
CA ILE A 95 -1.01 2.26 3.31
C ILE A 95 -1.08 3.49 2.41
N GLY A 96 -0.81 3.29 1.12
CA GLY A 96 -1.20 4.17 0.04
C GLY A 96 -2.33 3.51 -0.75
N PRO A 97 -3.55 4.09 -0.81
CA PRO A 97 -4.66 3.46 -1.53
C PRO A 97 -4.41 3.32 -3.04
N PHE A 98 -3.45 4.06 -3.60
CA PHE A 98 -3.26 4.20 -5.03
C PHE A 98 -1.86 3.84 -5.51
N TRP A 99 -1.81 3.45 -6.77
CA TRP A 99 -0.69 3.62 -7.68
C TRP A 99 -1.18 4.53 -8.82
N ASN A 100 -0.50 4.59 -9.97
CA ASN A 100 -0.90 5.43 -11.13
C ASN A 100 -2.14 4.95 -11.91
N ILE A 101 -3.09 4.28 -11.24
CA ILE A 101 -4.33 3.76 -11.84
C ILE A 101 -5.53 4.06 -10.93
N ALA A 102 -6.70 4.19 -11.55
CA ALA A 102 -7.96 4.23 -10.81
C ALA A 102 -8.28 2.86 -10.21
N ASN A 103 -8.91 2.87 -9.04
CA ASN A 103 -9.44 1.68 -8.40
C ASN A 103 -10.75 2.03 -7.66
N ARG A 104 -11.29 1.08 -6.89
CA ARG A 104 -12.57 1.28 -6.20
C ARG A 104 -12.59 2.45 -5.20
N PHE A 105 -11.43 2.91 -4.75
CA PHE A 105 -11.27 3.95 -3.74
C PHE A 105 -11.11 5.35 -4.34
N GLY A 106 -10.90 5.47 -5.66
CA GLY A 106 -10.68 6.77 -6.32
C GLY A 106 -9.69 6.67 -7.48
N SER A 107 -9.00 7.78 -7.76
CA SER A 107 -8.04 7.86 -8.86
C SER A 107 -6.64 8.22 -8.39
N GLY A 108 -5.66 7.44 -8.83
CA GLY A 108 -4.28 7.87 -8.82
C GLY A 108 -3.94 8.84 -9.95
N VAL A 109 -2.76 9.44 -9.89
CA VAL A 109 -2.25 10.36 -10.92
C VAL A 109 -1.90 9.60 -12.20
N ASN A 110 -2.35 10.09 -13.36
CA ASN A 110 -2.10 9.46 -14.67
C ASN A 110 -1.82 10.48 -15.80
N GLY A 111 -1.32 11.66 -15.43
CA GLY A 111 -1.02 12.77 -16.35
C GLY A 111 0.33 12.63 -17.07
N SER A 112 0.54 13.49 -18.06
CA SER A 112 1.80 13.59 -18.80
C SER A 112 2.86 14.43 -18.08
N PHE A 113 4.13 14.32 -18.50
CA PHE A 113 5.21 15.19 -18.04
C PHE A 113 5.66 16.14 -19.17
N PRO A 114 5.74 17.47 -18.92
CA PRO A 114 5.25 18.17 -17.73
C PRO A 114 3.72 18.21 -17.69
N GLY A 115 3.11 18.27 -16.50
CA GLY A 115 1.66 18.29 -16.36
C GLY A 115 1.17 18.50 -14.92
N SER A 116 -0.12 18.79 -14.79
CA SER A 116 -0.80 18.93 -13.49
C SER A 116 -1.05 17.56 -12.84
N PRO A 117 -0.97 17.44 -11.50
CA PRO A 117 -1.44 16.26 -10.77
C PRO A 117 -2.96 16.18 -10.67
N ASP A 118 -3.71 17.21 -11.06
CA ASP A 118 -5.17 17.15 -11.22
C ASP A 118 -5.54 16.40 -12.50
N THR A 119 -5.64 15.07 -12.39
CA THR A 119 -5.84 14.19 -13.56
C THR A 119 -7.18 13.46 -13.56
N GLY A 120 -8.12 13.86 -12.69
CA GLY A 120 -9.42 13.21 -12.61
C GLY A 120 -10.19 13.44 -11.30
N PRO A 121 -11.20 12.61 -11.00
CA PRO A 121 -11.94 12.68 -9.75
C PRO A 121 -11.08 12.21 -8.55
N GLY A 122 -11.43 12.66 -7.35
CA GLY A 122 -10.74 12.29 -6.11
C GLY A 122 -11.17 10.94 -5.53
N LEU A 123 -11.35 10.88 -4.21
CA LEU A 123 -11.80 9.67 -3.52
C LEU A 123 -13.26 9.33 -3.84
N THR A 124 -13.56 8.04 -3.86
CA THR A 124 -14.96 7.56 -3.81
C THR A 124 -15.46 7.53 -2.36
N ALA A 125 -16.76 7.24 -2.15
CA ALA A 125 -17.28 7.00 -0.80
C ALA A 125 -16.52 5.87 -0.07
N ALA A 126 -16.26 4.75 -0.76
CA ALA A 126 -15.44 3.67 -0.23
C ALA A 126 -14.00 4.12 0.05
N GLY A 127 -13.44 5.04 -0.75
CA GLY A 127 -12.13 5.64 -0.51
C GLY A 127 -12.10 6.46 0.78
N ILE A 128 -13.09 7.30 1.00
CA ILE A 128 -13.24 8.08 2.24
C ILE A 128 -13.36 7.14 3.44
N ASP A 129 -14.13 6.06 3.32
CA ASP A 129 -14.27 5.07 4.39
C ASP A 129 -12.97 4.31 4.66
N LEU A 130 -12.16 4.02 3.63
CA LEU A 130 -10.82 3.46 3.80
C LEU A 130 -9.90 4.41 4.57
N ILE A 131 -9.89 5.71 4.22
CA ILE A 131 -9.09 6.73 4.93
C ILE A 131 -9.48 6.78 6.41
N LYS A 132 -10.78 6.87 6.71
CA LYS A 132 -11.28 6.91 8.09
C LYS A 132 -10.89 5.66 8.89
N GLN A 133 -10.98 4.48 8.29
CA GLN A 133 -10.60 3.24 8.94
C GLN A 133 -9.09 3.15 9.20
N ALA A 134 -8.26 3.55 8.22
CA ALA A 134 -6.81 3.59 8.38
C ALA A 134 -6.39 4.61 9.47
N ASN A 135 -7.03 5.78 9.52
CA ASN A 135 -6.87 6.77 10.58
C ASN A 135 -7.26 6.21 11.95
N ALA A 136 -8.39 5.51 12.06
CA ALA A 136 -8.83 4.87 13.31
C ALA A 136 -7.83 3.81 13.81
N LEU A 137 -7.18 3.09 12.89
CA LEU A 137 -6.10 2.14 13.17
C LEU A 137 -4.74 2.81 13.42
N LYS A 138 -4.65 4.15 13.28
CA LYS A 138 -3.40 4.92 13.36
C LYS A 138 -2.33 4.43 12.39
N MET A 139 -2.74 3.99 11.21
CA MET A 139 -1.81 3.64 10.14
C MET A 139 -1.25 4.90 9.50
N GLN A 140 -0.01 4.83 9.03
CA GLN A 140 0.58 5.92 8.25
C GLN A 140 -0.04 5.96 6.85
N MET A 141 -0.72 7.07 6.55
CA MET A 141 -1.24 7.36 5.23
C MET A 141 -0.12 7.80 4.29
N ASP A 142 0.02 7.10 3.17
CA ASP A 142 0.87 7.50 2.06
C ASP A 142 -0.01 8.12 0.97
N VAL A 143 0.34 9.35 0.58
CA VAL A 143 -0.35 10.14 -0.44
C VAL A 143 0.39 10.15 -1.77
N SER A 144 1.50 9.42 -1.86
CA SER A 144 2.17 9.16 -3.13
C SER A 144 1.19 8.51 -4.11
N HIS A 145 1.37 8.80 -5.40
CA HIS A 145 0.49 8.32 -6.49
C HIS A 145 -0.97 8.82 -6.47
N MET A 146 -1.42 9.56 -5.46
CA MET A 146 -2.73 10.23 -5.52
C MET A 146 -2.74 11.31 -6.60
N ASN A 147 -3.87 11.48 -7.26
CA ASN A 147 -4.11 12.74 -7.96
C ASN A 147 -4.40 13.86 -6.96
N GLU A 148 -4.40 15.11 -7.43
CA GLU A 148 -4.56 16.29 -6.55
C GLU A 148 -5.84 16.24 -5.71
N LYS A 149 -6.97 15.82 -6.31
CA LYS A 149 -8.25 15.78 -5.61
C LYS A 149 -8.26 14.71 -4.51
N ALA A 150 -7.74 13.52 -4.77
CA ALA A 150 -7.64 12.46 -3.77
C ALA A 150 -6.70 12.83 -2.61
N PHE A 151 -5.62 13.57 -2.90
CA PHE A 151 -4.75 14.14 -1.87
C PHE A 151 -5.55 15.07 -0.94
N TRP A 152 -6.28 16.05 -1.53
CA TRP A 152 -7.06 16.99 -0.73
C TRP A 152 -8.19 16.30 0.01
N ASP A 153 -8.94 15.39 -0.61
CA ASP A 153 -9.98 14.61 0.06
C ASP A 153 -9.42 13.85 1.27
N THR A 154 -8.21 13.26 1.14
CA THR A 154 -7.51 12.60 2.25
C THR A 154 -7.14 13.59 3.35
N ALA A 155 -6.67 14.79 3.02
CA ALA A 155 -6.33 15.81 4.02
C ALA A 155 -7.55 16.33 4.81
N HIS A 156 -8.76 16.21 4.25
CA HIS A 156 -10.01 16.63 4.91
C HIS A 156 -10.63 15.55 5.82
N HIS A 157 -10.15 14.29 5.80
CA HIS A 157 -10.79 13.13 6.44
C HIS A 157 -9.84 12.33 7.35
#